data_AF-A0A3D1UQ37-F1
#
_entry.id   AF-A0A3D1UQ37-F1
#
_cell.length_a   1.000
_cell.length_b   1.000
_cell.length_c   1.000
_cell.angle_alpha   90.00
_cell.angle_beta   90.00
_cell.angle_gamma   90.00
#
_symmetry.space_group_name_H-M   'P 1'
#
loop_
_entity.id
_entity.type
_entity.pdbx_description
1 polymer ?
#
loop_
_entity_poly.entity_id
_entity_poly.type
_entity_poly.pdbx_seq_one_letter_code
_entity_poly.pdbx_strand_id
1 'polypeptide(L)'
;MLAHDSQRLTQSGLTVAQIYQHHAVEYCSDHCEKDIKYLDPGSPYYGHYLYALAACRRFSECNHRLILRIIADYLLAESRKKPLETIGTMHNYLDFDDMTIRKGAVKAVAGKKLLIPFNMRDGIAICTGKGNADWNFSAPHGAGRLLSRAEAKQQLDLETAKVEMAERGIFTTSLDYCVDETANAYKPKDEILERIIPTVSVDDMIAPIYNIKGRS
;
A
#
# COMPACT_ATOMS: atom_id res chain seq x y z
N MET A 1 -15.40 2.64 0.11
CA MET A 1 -14.51 3.77 -0.26
C MET A 1 -13.10 3.41 0.13
N LEU A 2 -12.15 3.47 -0.80
CA LEU A 2 -10.73 3.25 -0.51
C LEU A 2 -9.98 4.58 -0.67
N ALA A 3 -9.25 4.97 0.37
CA ALA A 3 -8.15 5.91 0.24
C ALA A 3 -6.85 5.10 0.30
N HIS A 4 -6.11 5.08 -0.80
CA HIS A 4 -4.73 4.59 -0.80
C HIS A 4 -3.83 5.80 -0.96
N ASP A 5 -3.03 6.05 0.07
CA ASP A 5 -2.00 7.06 0.02
C ASP A 5 -0.70 6.45 0.55
N SER A 6 0.39 6.76 -0.13
CA SER A 6 1.73 6.42 0.33
C SER A 6 2.26 7.60 1.14
N GLN A 7 3.19 7.39 2.07
CA GLN A 7 3.82 8.49 2.83
C GLN A 7 4.54 9.56 1.96
N ARG A 8 4.46 9.47 0.63
CA ARG A 8 4.98 10.44 -0.32
C ARG A 8 4.40 11.84 -0.14
N LEU A 9 3.15 11.99 0.31
CA LEU A 9 2.58 13.33 0.53
C LEU A 9 3.31 14.14 1.63
N THR A 10 4.21 13.53 2.41
CA THR A 10 5.00 14.28 3.41
C THR A 10 6.50 14.12 3.33
N GLN A 11 7.04 13.24 2.48
CA GLN A 11 8.45 12.79 2.49
C GLN A 11 9.00 12.29 3.84
N SER A 12 8.28 12.46 4.95
CA SER A 12 8.73 12.20 6.32
C SER A 12 9.23 10.78 6.52
N GLY A 13 8.49 9.78 6.03
CA GLY A 13 8.90 8.37 6.09
C GLY A 13 10.13 8.06 5.25
N LEU A 14 10.28 8.68 4.08
CA LEU A 14 11.48 8.53 3.24
C LEU A 14 12.69 9.17 3.92
N THR A 15 12.53 10.38 4.46
CA THR A 15 13.57 11.09 5.19
C THR A 15 14.01 10.30 6.43
N VAL A 16 13.07 9.78 7.22
CA VAL A 16 13.37 8.91 8.36
C VAL A 16 14.13 7.67 7.89
N ALA A 17 13.66 6.99 6.84
CA ALA A 17 14.36 5.83 6.30
C ALA A 17 15.79 6.17 5.85
N GLN A 18 16.01 7.31 5.19
CA GLN A 18 17.33 7.76 4.74
C GLN A 18 18.28 8.08 5.91
N ILE A 19 17.80 8.80 6.92
CA ILE A 19 18.57 9.14 8.13
C ILE A 19 19.04 7.86 8.82
N TYR A 20 18.13 6.94 9.10
CA TYR A 20 18.49 5.73 9.82
C TYR A 20 19.19 4.69 8.95
N GLN A 21 19.04 4.73 7.63
CA GLN A 21 19.87 3.96 6.71
C GLN A 21 21.33 4.42 6.78
N HIS A 22 21.57 5.74 6.83
CA HIS A 22 22.92 6.27 6.98
C HIS A 22 23.56 5.82 8.30
N HIS A 23 22.85 5.97 9.43
CA HIS A 23 23.33 5.47 10.71
C HIS A 23 23.52 3.95 10.74
N ALA A 24 22.67 3.19 10.05
CA ALA A 24 22.82 1.74 9.93
C ALA A 24 24.10 1.37 9.14
N VAL A 25 24.44 2.12 8.09
CA VAL A 25 25.68 1.91 7.32
C VAL A 25 26.91 2.14 8.21
N GLU A 26 26.92 3.24 8.97
CA GLU A 26 28.02 3.57 9.89
C GLU A 26 28.13 2.57 11.04
N TYR A 27 27.01 2.18 11.67
CA TYR A 27 27.02 1.20 12.74
C TYR A 27 27.52 -0.16 12.24
N CYS A 28 27.02 -0.61 11.10
CA CYS A 28 27.34 -1.93 10.56
C CYS A 28 28.70 -2.04 9.88
N SER A 29 29.41 -0.94 9.56
CA SER A 29 30.76 -1.04 8.98
C SER A 29 31.72 -1.79 9.91
N ASP A 30 31.48 -1.68 11.22
CA ASP A 30 32.33 -2.25 12.26
C ASP A 30 31.71 -3.50 12.92
N HIS A 31 30.43 -3.79 12.63
CA HIS A 31 29.63 -4.76 13.40
C HIS A 31 28.82 -5.78 12.57
N CYS A 32 28.74 -5.66 11.24
CA CYS A 32 27.86 -6.52 10.43
C CYS A 32 28.55 -7.08 9.17
N GLU A 33 28.49 -8.41 8.98
CA GLU A 33 29.07 -9.10 7.82
C GLU A 33 28.21 -9.04 6.53
N LYS A 34 26.97 -8.52 6.57
CA LYS A 34 26.00 -8.64 5.46
C LYS A 34 25.84 -7.37 4.62
N ASP A 35 25.41 -7.59 3.36
CA ASP A 35 24.98 -6.57 2.39
C ASP A 35 23.77 -5.74 2.87
N ILE A 36 23.02 -6.25 3.86
CA ILE A 36 21.89 -5.56 4.47
C ILE A 36 22.38 -4.87 5.74
N LYS A 37 22.16 -3.55 5.82
CA LYS A 37 22.48 -2.73 7.00
C LYS A 37 21.26 -2.61 7.89
N TYR A 38 21.48 -2.68 9.20
CA TYR A 38 20.41 -2.66 10.20
C TYR A 38 20.89 -2.00 11.50
N LEU A 39 19.93 -1.63 12.34
CA LEU A 39 20.17 -1.19 13.71
C LEU A 39 19.59 -2.27 14.63
N ASP A 40 20.39 -2.78 15.55
CA ASP A 40 19.99 -3.72 16.60
C ASP A 40 20.00 -3.02 17.97
N PRO A 41 19.52 -3.67 19.05
CA PRO A 41 19.51 -3.05 20.38
C PRO A 41 20.87 -2.57 20.93
N GLY A 42 22.00 -2.98 20.35
CA GLY A 42 23.33 -2.48 20.70
C GLY A 42 23.64 -1.11 20.08
N SER A 43 22.92 -0.72 19.03
CA SER A 43 23.11 0.59 18.40
C SER A 43 22.50 1.72 19.22
N PRO A 44 23.22 2.85 19.41
CA PRO A 44 22.66 4.04 20.08
C PRO A 44 21.46 4.64 19.33
N TYR A 45 21.28 4.29 18.04
CA TYR A 45 20.19 4.80 17.21
C TYR A 45 18.95 3.90 17.18
N TYR A 46 19.00 2.70 17.76
CA TYR A 46 17.92 1.72 17.66
C TYR A 46 16.60 2.23 18.23
N GLY A 47 16.61 2.70 19.48
CA GLY A 47 15.42 3.26 20.12
C GLY A 47 14.88 4.50 19.41
N HIS A 48 15.78 5.34 18.89
CA HIS A 48 15.39 6.53 18.12
C HIS A 48 14.70 6.14 16.80
N TYR A 49 15.22 5.12 16.12
CA TYR A 49 14.62 4.59 14.90
C TYR A 49 13.22 4.04 15.15
N LEU A 50 13.05 3.21 16.19
CA LEU A 50 11.74 2.68 16.57
C LEU A 50 10.74 3.79 16.89
N TYR A 51 11.17 4.81 17.64
CA TYR A 51 10.34 5.97 17.94
C TYR A 51 9.93 6.73 16.69
N ALA A 52 10.88 6.99 15.78
CA ALA A 52 10.60 7.67 14.50
C ALA A 52 9.63 6.87 13.62
N LEU A 53 9.80 5.54 13.53
CA LEU A 53 8.86 4.66 12.83
C LEU A 53 7.45 4.72 13.43
N ALA A 54 7.33 4.71 14.75
CA ALA A 54 6.04 4.82 15.44
C ALA A 54 5.36 6.17 15.13
N ALA A 55 6.13 7.26 15.12
CA ALA A 55 5.64 8.58 14.75
C ALA A 55 5.16 8.63 13.29
N CYS A 56 5.95 8.11 12.34
CA CYS A 56 5.58 8.03 10.92
C CYS A 56 4.32 7.19 10.69
N ARG A 57 4.17 6.08 11.42
CA ARG A 57 2.97 5.23 11.37
C ARG A 57 1.75 6.00 11.85
N ARG A 58 1.83 6.62 13.03
CA ARG A 58 0.72 7.41 13.59
C ARG A 58 0.33 8.59 12.71
N PHE A 59 1.31 9.25 12.11
CA PHE A 59 1.07 10.29 11.12
C PHE A 59 0.29 9.76 9.92
N SER A 60 0.73 8.64 9.32
CA SER A 60 0.05 8.02 8.18
C SER A 60 -1.39 7.62 8.51
N GLU A 61 -1.63 7.04 9.68
CA GLU A 61 -2.97 6.66 10.14
C GLU A 61 -3.89 7.88 10.30
N CYS A 62 -3.38 8.97 10.88
CA CYS A 62 -4.12 10.23 10.99
C CYS A 62 -4.41 10.84 9.61
N ASN A 63 -3.43 10.85 8.70
CA ASN A 63 -3.58 11.36 7.35
C ASN A 63 -4.69 10.60 6.59
N HIS A 64 -4.64 9.27 6.57
CA HIS A 64 -5.67 8.45 5.93
C HIS A 64 -7.04 8.65 6.54
N ARG A 65 -7.13 8.75 7.87
CA ARG A 65 -8.40 9.02 8.56
C ARG A 65 -8.98 10.37 8.17
N LEU A 66 -8.15 11.40 8.04
CA LEU A 66 -8.58 12.73 7.62
C LEU A 66 -9.07 12.72 6.16
N ILE A 67 -8.30 12.12 5.24
CA ILE A 67 -8.70 11.97 3.84
C ILE A 67 -10.03 11.22 3.73
N LEU A 68 -10.15 10.07 4.40
CA LEU A 68 -11.40 9.29 4.39
C LEU A 68 -12.56 10.08 4.96
N ARG A 69 -12.34 10.85 6.03
CA ARG A 69 -13.38 11.71 6.60
C ARG A 69 -13.84 12.78 5.61
N ILE A 70 -12.92 13.51 4.98
CA ILE A 70 -13.26 14.56 4.00
C ILE A 70 -14.07 13.97 2.84
N ILE A 71 -13.65 12.82 2.30
CA ILE A 71 -14.37 12.19 1.19
C ILE A 71 -15.74 11.66 1.65
N ALA A 72 -15.82 11.03 2.84
CA ALA A 72 -17.09 10.56 3.39
C ALA A 72 -18.06 11.73 3.63
N ASP A 73 -17.59 12.82 4.23
CA ASP A 73 -18.41 14.00 4.51
C ASP A 73 -18.96 14.60 3.21
N TYR A 74 -18.17 14.62 2.13
CA TYR A 74 -18.64 15.05 0.80
C TYR A 74 -19.65 14.08 0.17
N LEU A 75 -19.33 12.79 0.08
CA LEU A 75 -20.16 11.79 -0.61
C LEU A 75 -21.46 11.48 0.14
N LEU A 76 -21.46 11.59 1.47
CA LEU A 76 -22.59 11.22 2.31
C LEU A 76 -23.41 12.42 2.80
N ALA A 77 -23.02 13.65 2.44
CA ALA A 77 -23.61 14.91 2.89
C ALA A 77 -25.15 14.89 2.84
N GLU A 78 -25.73 14.43 1.74
CA GLU A 78 -27.19 14.42 1.52
C GLU A 78 -27.87 13.18 2.11
N SER A 79 -27.12 12.09 2.29
CA SER A 79 -27.68 10.78 2.65
C SER A 79 -27.97 10.62 4.16
N ARG A 80 -27.35 11.44 5.02
CA ARG A 80 -27.23 11.25 6.49
C ARG A 80 -26.73 9.85 6.91
N LYS A 81 -26.24 9.04 5.96
CA LYS A 81 -25.71 7.70 6.24
C LYS A 81 -24.30 7.84 6.81
N LYS A 82 -23.92 6.88 7.65
CA LYS A 82 -22.56 6.72 8.14
C LYS A 82 -21.95 5.47 7.51
N PRO A 83 -20.61 5.41 7.37
CA PRO A 83 -19.94 4.16 7.00
C PRO A 83 -20.31 3.04 7.98
N LEU A 84 -20.70 1.88 7.47
CA LEU A 84 -21.03 0.70 8.28
C LEU A 84 -19.78 0.03 8.86
N GLU A 85 -18.72 -0.01 8.06
CA GLU A 85 -17.45 -0.64 8.38
C GLU A 85 -16.32 0.18 7.76
N THR A 86 -15.15 0.18 8.41
CA THR A 86 -13.91 0.74 7.86
C THR A 86 -12.83 -0.31 7.97
N ILE A 87 -12.28 -0.71 6.83
CA ILE A 87 -11.19 -1.69 6.75
C ILE A 87 -9.95 -0.93 6.30
N GLY A 88 -8.87 -1.06 7.08
CA GLY A 88 -7.58 -0.44 6.79
C GLY A 88 -6.50 -1.50 6.64
N THR A 89 -5.57 -1.29 5.72
CA THR A 89 -4.45 -2.22 5.50
C THR A 89 -3.18 -1.44 5.20
N MET A 90 -2.15 -1.66 6.02
CA MET A 90 -0.80 -1.09 5.85
C MET A 90 0.14 -2.14 5.28
N HIS A 91 1.10 -1.70 4.46
CA HIS A 91 1.94 -2.61 3.67
C HIS A 91 3.43 -2.32 3.69
N ASN A 92 3.85 -1.23 4.32
CA ASN A 92 5.24 -0.86 4.55
C ASN A 92 5.35 -0.39 6.00
N TYR A 93 5.67 -1.30 6.92
CA TYR A 93 5.71 -0.99 8.35
C TYR A 93 6.49 -2.05 9.13
N LEU A 94 6.95 -1.66 10.32
CA LEU A 94 7.32 -2.57 11.39
C LEU A 94 6.09 -2.79 12.28
N ASP A 95 5.75 -4.05 12.50
CA ASP A 95 4.78 -4.45 13.50
C ASP A 95 5.47 -4.47 14.87
N PHE A 96 5.02 -3.64 15.81
CA PHE A 96 5.66 -3.51 17.11
C PHE A 96 5.27 -4.64 18.08
N ASP A 97 4.23 -5.42 17.76
CA ASP A 97 3.78 -6.53 18.62
C ASP A 97 4.70 -7.75 18.46
N ASP A 98 5.10 -8.04 17.22
CA ASP A 98 5.89 -9.22 16.86
C ASP A 98 7.23 -8.89 16.18
N MET A 99 7.56 -7.59 16.08
CA MET A 99 8.75 -7.05 15.43
C MET A 99 8.91 -7.45 13.95
N THR A 100 7.82 -7.89 13.29
CA THR A 100 7.85 -8.26 11.88
C THR A 100 7.92 -7.03 10.99
N ILE A 101 8.93 -6.98 10.12
CA ILE A 101 9.02 -5.99 9.05
C ILE A 101 8.20 -6.48 7.86
N ARG A 102 7.29 -5.65 7.35
CA ARG A 102 6.55 -5.91 6.12
C ARG A 102 6.79 -4.80 5.12
N LYS A 103 7.21 -5.17 3.91
CA LYS A 103 7.42 -4.27 2.77
C LYS A 103 6.71 -4.84 1.55
N GLY A 104 5.72 -4.13 1.03
CA GLY A 104 4.80 -4.64 0.00
C GLY A 104 3.90 -5.79 0.47
N ALA A 105 3.76 -6.00 1.78
CA ALA A 105 3.03 -7.13 2.36
C ALA A 105 2.17 -6.69 3.56
N VAL A 106 1.09 -7.40 3.82
CA VAL A 106 0.07 -7.08 4.81
C VAL A 106 -0.09 -8.22 5.80
N LYS A 107 -0.50 -7.93 7.04
CA LYS A 107 -0.74 -8.96 8.07
C LYS A 107 -2.05 -9.68 7.77
N ALA A 108 -1.97 -10.99 7.56
CA ALA A 108 -3.04 -11.90 7.16
C ALA A 108 -3.18 -13.08 8.16
N VAL A 109 -3.22 -12.76 9.45
CA VAL A 109 -3.56 -13.73 10.52
C VAL A 109 -4.98 -14.27 10.32
N ALA A 110 -5.25 -15.48 10.83
CA ALA A 110 -6.53 -16.15 10.66
C ALA A 110 -7.71 -15.26 11.11
N GLY A 111 -8.70 -15.09 10.25
CA GLY A 111 -9.93 -14.32 10.53
C GLY A 111 -9.80 -12.80 10.41
N LYS A 112 -8.60 -12.26 10.15
CA LYS A 112 -8.42 -10.81 9.98
C LYS A 112 -8.88 -10.34 8.61
N LYS A 113 -9.83 -9.40 8.56
CA LYS A 113 -10.17 -8.69 7.32
C LYS A 113 -9.03 -7.79 6.86
N LEU A 114 -8.78 -7.79 5.55
CA LEU A 114 -7.76 -6.98 4.90
C LEU A 114 -8.15 -6.67 3.45
N LEU A 115 -7.47 -5.69 2.86
CA LEU A 115 -7.70 -5.25 1.49
C LEU A 115 -6.47 -5.50 0.61
N ILE A 116 -6.68 -6.04 -0.59
CA ILE A 116 -5.63 -6.21 -1.60
C ILE A 116 -6.01 -5.39 -2.85
N PRO A 117 -5.48 -4.17 -3.03
CA PRO A 117 -5.66 -3.40 -4.26
C PRO A 117 -4.89 -4.00 -5.44
N PHE A 118 -5.51 -4.02 -6.63
CA PHE A 118 -4.87 -4.49 -7.86
C PHE A 118 -4.27 -3.33 -8.66
N ASN A 119 -5.14 -2.56 -9.33
CA ASN A 119 -4.79 -1.38 -10.11
C ASN A 119 -6.01 -0.45 -10.20
N MET A 120 -5.86 0.67 -10.91
CA MET A 120 -6.92 1.70 -11.02
C MET A 120 -8.21 1.22 -11.71
N ARG A 121 -8.17 0.11 -12.45
CA ARG A 121 -9.27 -0.47 -13.24
C ARG A 121 -9.90 -1.69 -12.56
N ASP A 122 -9.07 -2.60 -12.07
CA ASP A 122 -9.49 -3.94 -11.61
C ASP A 122 -9.90 -3.98 -10.13
N GLY A 123 -9.76 -2.84 -9.43
CA GLY A 123 -10.36 -2.66 -8.11
C GLY A 123 -9.57 -3.30 -6.98
N ILE A 124 -10.30 -3.80 -5.98
CA ILE A 124 -9.76 -4.24 -4.69
C ILE A 124 -10.48 -5.52 -4.26
N ALA A 125 -9.73 -6.49 -3.77
CA ALA A 125 -10.31 -7.64 -3.07
C ALA A 125 -10.50 -7.32 -1.59
N ILE A 126 -11.70 -7.61 -1.06
CA ILE A 126 -11.93 -7.76 0.37
C ILE A 126 -11.59 -9.21 0.73
N CYS A 127 -10.67 -9.38 1.66
CA CYS A 127 -10.14 -10.67 2.00
C CYS A 127 -10.17 -10.94 3.50
N THR A 128 -10.21 -12.22 3.86
CA THR A 128 -10.00 -12.69 5.23
C THR A 128 -8.72 -13.52 5.29
N GLY A 129 -7.83 -13.18 6.22
CA GLY A 129 -6.56 -13.88 6.41
C GLY A 129 -6.75 -15.34 6.82
N LYS A 130 -5.91 -16.23 6.28
CA LYS A 130 -5.89 -17.66 6.62
C LYS A 130 -4.91 -18.00 7.75
N GLY A 131 -4.00 -17.08 8.11
CA GLY A 131 -3.01 -17.32 9.15
C GLY A 131 -1.92 -18.31 8.74
N ASN A 132 -1.49 -18.26 7.49
CA ASN A 132 -0.47 -19.15 6.97
C ASN A 132 0.91 -18.85 7.60
N ALA A 133 1.44 -19.81 8.36
CA ALA A 133 2.73 -19.68 9.05
C ALA A 133 3.93 -19.64 8.10
N ASP A 134 3.88 -20.35 6.98
CA ASP A 134 4.96 -20.36 5.96
C ASP A 134 5.15 -18.97 5.33
N TRP A 135 4.10 -18.14 5.39
CA TRP A 135 4.08 -16.76 4.90
C TRP A 135 4.29 -15.73 6.00
N ASN A 136 4.77 -16.16 7.18
CA ASN A 136 4.85 -15.34 8.38
C ASN A 136 3.56 -14.54 8.64
N PHE A 137 2.42 -15.25 8.52
CA PHE A 137 1.07 -14.72 8.69
C PHE A 137 0.79 -13.47 7.85
N SER A 138 1.27 -13.45 6.60
CA SER A 138 1.20 -12.29 5.72
C SER A 138 0.64 -12.63 4.33
N ALA A 139 0.22 -11.61 3.61
CA ALA A 139 -0.24 -11.66 2.22
C ALA A 139 0.39 -10.50 1.42
N PRO A 140 0.50 -10.56 0.08
CA PRO A 140 0.97 -9.43 -0.72
C PRO A 140 -0.07 -8.29 -0.71
N HIS A 141 0.40 -7.03 -0.76
CA HIS A 141 -0.47 -5.84 -0.75
C HIS A 141 -1.04 -5.47 -2.12
N GLY A 142 -0.55 -6.04 -3.22
CA GLY A 142 -1.09 -5.72 -4.53
C GLY A 142 -0.40 -6.45 -5.67
N ALA A 143 -0.74 -6.05 -6.90
CA ALA A 143 -0.43 -6.82 -8.09
C ALA A 143 1.07 -6.86 -8.45
N GLY A 144 1.88 -5.93 -7.96
CA GLY A 144 3.28 -5.80 -8.38
C GLY A 144 3.38 -5.32 -9.84
N ARG A 145 4.45 -4.58 -10.14
CA ARG A 145 4.61 -3.95 -11.45
C ARG A 145 5.20 -4.94 -12.46
N LEU A 146 4.71 -4.89 -13.70
CA LEU A 146 5.35 -5.52 -14.87
C LEU A 146 6.40 -4.58 -15.48
N LEU A 147 6.09 -3.29 -15.54
CA LEU A 147 6.94 -2.26 -16.11
C LEU A 147 7.45 -1.31 -15.03
N SER A 148 8.71 -0.88 -15.15
CA SER A 148 9.17 0.29 -14.42
C SER A 148 8.33 1.51 -14.82
N ARG A 149 8.40 2.58 -14.03
CA ARG A 149 7.64 3.79 -14.32
C ARG A 149 8.10 4.50 -15.59
N ALA A 150 9.40 4.46 -15.86
CA ALA A 150 9.98 5.04 -17.07
C ALA A 150 9.49 4.27 -18.31
N GLU A 151 9.57 2.93 -18.27
CA GLU A 151 9.09 2.07 -19.36
C GLU A 151 7.59 2.23 -19.59
N ALA A 152 6.80 2.25 -18.51
CA ALA A 152 5.36 2.43 -18.62
C ALA A 152 4.99 3.78 -19.28
N LYS A 153 5.71 4.86 -18.96
CA LYS A 153 5.51 6.17 -19.61
C LYS A 153 5.88 6.20 -21.09
N GLN A 154 6.81 5.34 -21.51
CA GLN A 154 7.26 5.26 -22.90
C GLN A 154 6.38 4.34 -23.74
N GLN A 155 5.86 3.26 -23.14
CA GLN A 155 5.24 2.16 -23.88
C GLN A 155 3.72 2.15 -23.82
N LEU A 156 3.12 2.71 -22.76
CA LEU A 156 1.67 2.60 -22.56
C LEU A 156 0.94 3.75 -23.24
N ASP A 157 -0.08 3.40 -24.01
CA ASP A 157 -0.96 4.36 -24.65
C ASP A 157 -2.01 4.89 -23.68
N LEU A 158 -2.02 6.20 -23.51
CA LEU A 158 -2.93 6.92 -22.65
C LEU A 158 -4.38 6.86 -23.16
N GLU A 159 -4.58 6.96 -24.47
CA GLU A 159 -5.93 7.01 -25.04
C GLU A 159 -6.63 5.66 -24.92
N THR A 160 -5.91 4.55 -25.17
CA THR A 160 -6.40 3.21 -24.88
C THR A 160 -6.82 3.07 -23.40
N ALA A 161 -5.99 3.54 -22.46
CA ALA A 161 -6.33 3.49 -21.04
C ALA A 161 -7.58 4.32 -20.69
N LYS A 162 -7.79 5.47 -21.34
CA LYS A 162 -9.01 6.28 -21.15
C LYS A 162 -10.25 5.55 -21.65
N VAL A 163 -10.17 4.93 -22.83
CA VAL A 163 -11.27 4.15 -23.40
C VAL A 163 -11.62 2.97 -22.48
N GLU A 164 -10.63 2.19 -22.03
CA GLU A 164 -10.86 1.06 -21.12
C GLU A 164 -11.56 1.47 -19.82
N MET A 165 -11.16 2.61 -19.25
CA MET A 165 -11.76 3.14 -18.02
C MET A 165 -13.20 3.60 -18.27
N ALA A 166 -13.45 4.30 -19.39
CA ALA A 166 -14.77 4.77 -19.77
C ALA A 166 -15.76 3.62 -20.06
N GLU A 167 -15.32 2.59 -20.78
CA GLU A 167 -16.12 1.39 -21.07
C GLU A 167 -16.54 0.64 -19.80
N ARG A 168 -15.72 0.71 -18.75
CA ARG A 168 -16.03 0.15 -17.43
C ARG A 168 -16.79 1.09 -16.51
N GLY A 169 -17.18 2.28 -16.99
CA GLY A 169 -17.90 3.28 -16.21
C GLY A 169 -17.06 3.91 -15.09
N ILE A 170 -15.73 3.88 -15.21
CA ILE A 170 -14.81 4.42 -14.21
C ILE A 170 -14.47 5.87 -14.58
N PHE A 171 -14.95 6.82 -13.78
CA PHE A 171 -14.57 8.21 -13.89
C PHE A 171 -13.15 8.41 -13.34
N THR A 172 -12.27 9.04 -14.12
CA THR A 172 -10.90 9.36 -13.69
C THR A 172 -10.44 10.71 -14.20
N THR A 173 -9.76 11.45 -13.33
CA THR A 173 -8.99 12.67 -13.66
C THR A 173 -7.49 12.44 -13.57
N SER A 174 -7.08 11.18 -13.38
CA SER A 174 -5.71 10.81 -13.01
C SER A 174 -4.83 10.47 -14.22
N LEU A 175 -5.45 10.06 -15.33
CA LEU A 175 -4.73 9.49 -16.47
C LEU A 175 -3.75 10.47 -17.11
N ASP A 176 -4.09 11.77 -17.16
CA ASP A 176 -3.27 12.81 -17.80
C ASP A 176 -1.86 12.96 -17.19
N TYR A 177 -1.62 12.42 -15.98
CA TYR A 177 -0.32 12.50 -15.29
C TYR A 177 0.11 11.20 -14.59
N CYS A 178 -0.63 10.10 -14.75
CA CYS A 178 -0.35 8.81 -14.09
C CYS A 178 -0.48 7.61 -15.04
N VAL A 179 0.00 7.73 -16.28
CA VAL A 179 0.01 6.62 -17.26
C VAL A 179 0.78 5.39 -16.74
N ASP A 180 1.80 5.61 -15.90
CA ASP A 180 2.61 4.55 -15.29
C ASP A 180 1.86 3.74 -14.23
N GLU A 181 0.60 4.07 -13.96
CA GLU A 181 -0.25 3.44 -12.96
C GLU A 181 -1.50 2.76 -13.58
N THR A 182 -1.57 2.73 -14.92
CA THR A 182 -2.61 2.03 -15.68
C THR A 182 -2.53 0.51 -15.47
N ALA A 183 -3.63 -0.20 -15.77
CA ALA A 183 -3.73 -1.64 -15.50
C ALA A 183 -2.61 -2.45 -16.16
N ASN A 184 -2.19 -2.07 -17.37
CA ASN A 184 -1.14 -2.76 -18.13
C ASN A 184 0.27 -2.54 -17.56
N ALA A 185 0.45 -1.63 -16.60
CA ALA A 185 1.70 -1.49 -15.85
C ALA A 185 1.87 -2.55 -14.73
N TYR A 186 0.79 -3.27 -14.40
CA TYR A 186 0.71 -4.21 -13.30
C TYR A 186 0.46 -5.63 -13.77
N LYS A 187 0.76 -6.62 -12.92
CA LYS A 187 0.42 -8.02 -13.22
C LYS A 187 -1.10 -8.20 -13.34
N PRO A 188 -1.55 -9.16 -14.15
CA PRO A 188 -2.97 -9.49 -14.26
C PRO A 188 -3.57 -9.84 -12.91
N LYS A 189 -4.80 -9.36 -12.65
CA LYS A 189 -5.55 -9.64 -11.41
C LYS A 189 -5.62 -11.14 -11.11
N ASP A 190 -5.93 -11.96 -12.12
CA ASP A 190 -6.20 -13.38 -11.93
C ASP A 190 -4.92 -14.15 -11.49
N GLU A 191 -3.76 -13.78 -12.02
CA GLU A 191 -2.46 -14.31 -11.56
C GLU A 191 -2.23 -14.03 -10.06
N ILE A 192 -2.65 -12.85 -9.60
CA ILE A 192 -2.51 -12.46 -8.20
C ILE A 192 -3.49 -13.21 -7.32
N LEU A 193 -4.76 -13.33 -7.77
CA LEU A 193 -5.79 -14.09 -7.07
C LEU A 193 -5.35 -15.54 -6.83
N GLU A 194 -4.75 -16.19 -7.83
CA GLU A 194 -4.22 -17.55 -7.68
C GLU A 194 -3.09 -17.64 -6.65
N ARG A 195 -2.15 -16.68 -6.67
CA ARG A 195 -0.99 -16.67 -5.78
C ARG A 195 -1.34 -16.39 -4.32
N ILE A 196 -2.42 -15.67 -4.05
CA ILE A 196 -2.82 -15.33 -2.69
C ILE A 196 -3.69 -16.38 -2.02
N ILE A 197 -4.15 -17.40 -2.75
CA ILE A 197 -4.98 -18.51 -2.21
C ILE A 197 -4.41 -19.09 -0.91
N PRO A 198 -3.10 -19.34 -0.74
CA PRO A 198 -2.58 -19.90 0.50
C PRO A 198 -2.67 -18.95 1.69
N THR A 199 -2.81 -17.65 1.46
CA THR A 199 -2.66 -16.59 2.48
C THR A 199 -3.99 -15.99 2.92
N VAL A 200 -4.97 -15.94 2.01
CA VAL A 200 -6.27 -15.31 2.26
C VAL A 200 -7.41 -16.05 1.56
N SER A 201 -8.62 -15.85 2.06
CA SER A 201 -9.87 -16.10 1.33
C SER A 201 -10.35 -14.77 0.75
N VAL A 202 -10.80 -14.76 -0.51
CA VAL A 202 -11.40 -13.58 -1.13
C VAL A 202 -12.90 -13.62 -0.86
N ASP A 203 -13.38 -12.65 -0.11
CA ASP A 203 -14.77 -12.58 0.35
C ASP A 203 -15.64 -11.80 -0.65
N ASP A 204 -15.09 -10.74 -1.26
CA ASP A 204 -15.79 -9.88 -2.22
C ASP A 204 -14.79 -9.05 -3.05
N MET A 205 -15.29 -8.41 -4.12
CA MET A 205 -14.54 -7.55 -5.02
C MET A 205 -15.20 -6.17 -5.15
N ILE A 206 -14.43 -5.11 -4.85
CA ILE A 206 -14.87 -3.74 -5.04
C ILE A 206 -14.44 -3.26 -6.42
N ALA A 207 -15.42 -2.97 -7.28
CA ALA A 207 -15.19 -2.28 -8.54
C ALA A 207 -15.06 -0.76 -8.32
N PRO A 208 -14.08 -0.09 -8.94
CA PRO A 208 -13.96 1.36 -8.85
C PRO A 208 -15.03 2.06 -9.69
N ILE A 209 -15.56 3.18 -9.20
CA ILE A 209 -16.43 4.10 -9.96
C ILE A 209 -15.73 5.45 -10.13
N TYR A 210 -15.00 5.88 -9.11
CA TYR A 210 -14.17 7.07 -9.13
C TYR A 210 -12.72 6.69 -8.87
N ASN A 211 -11.83 7.15 -9.74
CA ASN A 211 -10.39 7.03 -9.58
C ASN A 211 -9.74 8.42 -9.57
N ILE A 212 -9.24 8.82 -8.40
CA ILE A 212 -8.62 10.12 -8.19
C ILE A 212 -7.25 9.88 -7.56
N LYS A 213 -6.20 10.40 -8.21
CA LYS A 213 -4.83 10.41 -7.70
C LYS A 213 -4.38 11.85 -7.46
N GLY A 214 -3.53 12.05 -6.46
CA GLY A 214 -2.88 13.34 -6.24
C GLY A 214 -1.88 13.63 -7.37
N ARG A 215 -1.77 14.91 -7.76
CA ARG A 215 -0.65 15.38 -8.61
C ARG A 215 0.62 15.36 -7.76
N SER A 216 1.64 14.64 -8.24
CA SER A 216 2.98 14.61 -7.65
C SER A 216 3.80 15.82 -8.04
#